data_AF-A0A3D1P9L3-F1
#
_entry.id   AF-A0A3D1P9L3-F1
#
_cell.length_a   1.000
_cell.length_b   1.000
_cell.length_c   1.000
_cell.angle_alpha   90.00
_cell.angle_beta   90.00
_cell.angle_gamma   90.00
#
_symmetry.space_group_name_H-M   'P 1'
#
loop_
_entity.id
_entity.type
_entity.pdbx_description
1 polymer ?
#
loop_
_entity_poly.entity_id
_entity_poly.type
_entity_poly.pdbx_seq_one_letter_code
_entity_poly.pdbx_strand_id
1 'polypeptide(L)'
;MSNLQAWKYVFLVKAAINWVESVALLLGDSAIRQWLNLKPLVNPEYLQLFLALVFMIGIAYWWVGQDISRNHGIIKFGIYAQTSVFVVLAYQTAIGNVHPIYLIPGVIDLTFAILFGVFLYSYARTQPAVE
;
A
#
# COMPACT_ATOMS: atom_id res chain seq x y z
N MET A 1 14.59 -4.71 -22.65
CA MET A 1 14.47 -3.33 -22.15
C MET A 1 13.04 -2.91 -21.73
N SER A 2 11.97 -3.61 -22.12
CA SER A 2 10.58 -3.20 -21.77
C SER A 2 10.11 -3.57 -20.35
N ASN A 3 10.59 -4.66 -19.75
CA ASN A 3 10.07 -5.13 -18.44
C ASN A 3 10.44 -4.23 -17.26
N LEU A 4 11.67 -3.71 -17.18
CA LEU A 4 12.12 -2.95 -16.01
C LEU A 4 11.45 -1.56 -15.94
N GLN A 5 11.21 -0.93 -17.10
CA GLN A 5 10.46 0.33 -17.17
C GLN A 5 8.99 0.13 -16.77
N ALA A 6 8.36 -0.97 -17.17
CA ALA A 6 7.00 -1.28 -16.72
C ALA A 6 6.94 -1.41 -15.19
N TRP A 7 7.88 -2.16 -14.58
CA TRP A 7 7.97 -2.27 -13.13
C TRP A 7 8.21 -0.93 -12.44
N LYS A 8 8.99 -0.02 -13.05
CA LYS A 8 9.20 1.34 -12.53
C LYS A 8 7.87 2.05 -12.34
N TYR A 9 7.03 2.03 -13.36
CA TYR A 9 5.72 2.65 -13.28
C TYR A 9 4.81 1.99 -12.24
N VAL A 10 4.89 0.67 -12.03
CA VAL A 10 4.12 0.01 -10.96
C VAL A 10 4.46 0.61 -9.59
N PHE A 11 5.74 0.79 -9.25
CA PHE A 11 6.13 1.40 -7.97
C PHE A 11 5.76 2.88 -7.88
N LEU A 12 5.91 3.65 -8.97
CA LEU A 12 5.52 5.07 -8.99
C LEU A 12 4.00 5.26 -8.88
N VAL A 13 3.21 4.42 -9.53
CA VAL A 13 1.75 4.40 -9.39
C VAL A 13 1.39 4.07 -7.96
N LYS A 14 2.05 3.08 -7.34
CA LYS A 14 1.78 2.76 -5.94
C LYS A 14 2.13 3.91 -4.99
N ALA A 15 3.25 4.59 -5.23
CA ALA A 15 3.62 5.80 -4.49
C ALA A 15 2.51 6.86 -4.57
N ALA A 16 2.02 7.13 -5.79
CA ALA A 16 0.94 8.08 -6.01
C ALA A 16 -0.37 7.66 -5.32
N ILE A 17 -0.75 6.37 -5.40
CA ILE A 17 -1.94 5.84 -4.72
C ILE A 17 -1.81 6.04 -3.21
N ASN A 18 -0.68 5.71 -2.59
CA ASN A 18 -0.47 5.92 -1.16
C ASN A 18 -0.64 7.38 -0.74
N TRP A 19 -0.10 8.33 -1.53
CA TRP A 19 -0.27 9.75 -1.25
C TRP A 19 -1.71 10.22 -1.42
N VAL A 20 -2.37 9.82 -2.50
CA VAL A 20 -3.78 10.16 -2.75
C VAL A 20 -4.67 9.58 -1.66
N GLU A 21 -4.50 8.32 -1.31
CA GLU A 21 -5.27 7.64 -0.26
C GLU A 21 -5.06 8.29 1.09
N SER A 22 -3.81 8.51 1.49
CA SER A 22 -3.49 9.14 2.78
C SER A 22 -4.09 10.53 2.90
N VAL A 23 -3.94 11.37 1.87
CA VAL A 23 -4.50 12.74 1.86
C VAL A 23 -6.03 12.71 1.79
N ALA A 24 -6.61 11.86 0.93
CA ALA A 24 -8.06 11.78 0.77
C ALA A 24 -8.76 11.29 2.04
N LEU A 25 -8.23 10.27 2.72
CA LEU A 25 -8.79 9.79 3.98
C LEU A 25 -8.53 10.76 5.13
N LEU A 26 -7.39 11.45 5.14
CA LEU A 26 -7.07 12.44 6.19
C LEU A 26 -8.08 13.58 6.21
N LEU A 27 -8.51 14.03 5.02
CA LEU A 27 -9.45 15.13 4.87
C LEU A 27 -10.92 14.66 4.74
N GLY A 28 -11.14 13.43 4.30
CA GLY A 28 -12.45 12.93 3.88
C GLY A 28 -13.09 11.88 4.78
N ASP A 29 -12.39 11.28 5.74
CA ASP A 29 -12.95 10.20 6.58
C ASP A 29 -14.23 10.63 7.32
N SER A 30 -14.28 11.86 7.83
CA SER A 30 -15.48 12.39 8.50
C SER A 30 -16.70 12.44 7.57
N ALA A 31 -16.52 12.91 6.33
CA ALA A 31 -17.56 12.99 5.32
C ALA A 31 -18.01 11.59 4.87
N ILE A 32 -17.05 10.66 4.69
CA ILE A 32 -17.33 9.26 4.35
C ILE A 32 -18.17 8.61 5.45
N ARG A 33 -17.79 8.77 6.72
CA ARG A 33 -18.54 8.22 7.87
C ARG A 33 -19.95 8.79 7.94
N GLN A 34 -20.10 10.10 7.76
CA GLN A 34 -21.40 10.74 7.77
C GLN A 34 -22.30 10.19 6.65
N TRP A 35 -21.77 10.08 5.44
CA TRP A 35 -22.48 9.49 4.30
C TRP A 35 -22.93 8.04 4.57
N LEU A 36 -22.13 7.29 5.31
CA LEU A 36 -22.41 5.90 5.70
C LEU A 36 -23.22 5.77 6.99
N ASN A 37 -23.69 6.87 7.60
CA ASN A 37 -24.34 6.88 8.93
C ASN A 37 -23.51 6.17 10.04
N LEU A 38 -22.18 6.26 9.96
CA LEU A 38 -21.27 5.73 10.96
C LEU A 38 -21.00 6.76 12.06
N LYS A 39 -20.73 6.27 13.27
CA LYS A 39 -20.28 7.13 14.37
C LYS A 39 -18.89 7.72 14.05
N PRO A 40 -18.61 8.96 14.48
CA PRO A 40 -17.27 9.52 14.45
C PRO A 40 -16.26 8.62 15.19
N LEU A 41 -14.99 8.72 14.82
CA LEU A 41 -13.91 8.06 15.54
C LEU A 41 -13.82 8.61 16.97
N VAL A 42 -13.64 7.70 17.93
CA VAL A 42 -13.38 8.06 19.34
C VAL A 42 -11.98 8.65 19.48
N ASN A 43 -11.00 8.08 18.78
CA ASN A 43 -9.59 8.44 18.84
C ASN A 43 -9.05 8.71 17.41
N PRO A 44 -9.36 9.88 16.80
CA PRO A 44 -9.01 10.19 15.42
C PRO A 44 -7.50 10.28 15.16
N GLU A 45 -6.68 10.51 16.20
CA GLU A 45 -5.23 10.60 16.12
C GLU A 45 -4.58 9.30 15.63
N TYR A 46 -5.14 8.13 15.93
CA TYR A 46 -4.62 6.85 15.41
C TYR A 46 -4.78 6.73 13.90
N LEU A 47 -5.89 7.26 13.35
CA LEU A 47 -6.06 7.33 11.90
C LEU A 47 -5.03 8.28 11.31
N GLN A 48 -4.82 9.46 11.92
CA GLN A 48 -3.82 10.43 11.43
C GLN A 48 -2.40 9.86 11.44
N LEU A 49 -2.01 9.18 12.53
CA LEU A 49 -0.71 8.49 12.62
C LEU A 49 -0.57 7.40 11.55
N PHE A 50 -1.62 6.60 11.34
CA PHE A 50 -1.64 5.59 10.29
C PHE A 50 -1.48 6.21 8.90
N LEU A 51 -2.23 7.26 8.57
CA LEU A 51 -2.17 7.91 7.27
C LEU A 51 -0.81 8.61 7.03
N ALA A 52 -0.18 9.14 8.08
CA ALA A 52 1.19 9.64 7.99
C ALA A 52 2.18 8.51 7.62
N LEU A 53 2.03 7.32 8.21
CA LEU A 53 2.83 6.15 7.83
C LEU A 53 2.55 5.71 6.37
N VAL A 54 1.27 5.69 5.95
CA VAL A 54 0.89 5.38 4.55
C VAL A 54 1.55 6.36 3.57
N PHE A 55 1.59 7.65 3.92
CA PHE A 55 2.27 8.68 3.13
C PHE A 55 3.78 8.43 3.03
N MET A 56 4.44 8.10 4.15
CA MET A 56 5.87 7.76 4.18
C MET A 56 6.19 6.50 3.38
N ILE A 57 5.31 5.50 3.40
CA ILE A 57 5.44 4.31 2.53
C ILE A 57 5.35 4.71 1.05
N GLY A 58 4.54 5.70 0.71
CA GLY A 58 4.51 6.29 -0.64
C GLY A 58 5.88 6.85 -1.06
N ILE A 59 6.58 7.56 -0.17
CA ILE A 59 7.95 8.05 -0.42
C ILE A 59 8.91 6.87 -0.65
N ALA A 60 8.79 5.80 0.15
CA ALA A 60 9.62 4.63 0.01
C ALA A 60 9.45 3.97 -1.37
N TYR A 61 8.20 3.82 -1.86
CA TYR A 61 7.95 3.31 -3.21
C TYR A 61 8.39 4.26 -4.32
N TRP A 62 8.33 5.58 -4.09
CA TRP A 62 8.92 6.53 -5.01
C TRP A 62 10.44 6.32 -5.15
N TRP A 63 11.16 6.10 -4.05
CA TRP A 63 12.59 5.73 -4.08
C TRP A 63 12.84 4.42 -4.84
N VAL A 64 12.00 3.39 -4.65
CA VAL A 64 12.07 2.17 -5.46
C VAL A 64 11.90 2.49 -6.94
N GLY A 65 10.93 3.34 -7.30
CA GLY A 65 10.71 3.74 -8.69
C GLY A 65 11.88 4.52 -9.31
N GLN A 66 12.68 5.23 -8.51
CA GLN A 66 13.89 5.90 -9.02
C GLN A 66 15.03 4.90 -9.29
N ASP A 67 15.20 3.90 -8.45
CA ASP A 67 16.18 2.82 -8.65
C ASP A 67 15.63 1.47 -8.18
N ILE A 68 15.04 0.72 -9.11
CA ILE A 68 14.47 -0.59 -8.83
C ILE A 68 15.53 -1.62 -8.43
N SER A 69 16.74 -1.50 -8.96
CA SER A 69 17.78 -2.53 -8.84
C SER A 69 18.39 -2.61 -7.44
N ARG A 70 18.35 -1.49 -6.69
CA ARG A 70 19.02 -1.37 -5.39
C ARG A 70 18.08 -1.45 -4.19
N ASN A 71 16.77 -1.29 -4.39
CA ASN A 71 15.82 -1.09 -3.29
C ASN A 71 15.00 -2.33 -2.92
N HIS A 72 15.50 -3.55 -3.19
CA HIS A 72 14.76 -4.79 -2.90
C HIS A 72 14.37 -4.96 -1.42
N GLY A 73 15.13 -4.39 -0.48
CA GLY A 73 14.77 -4.38 0.94
C GLY A 73 13.45 -3.64 1.20
N ILE A 74 13.26 -2.48 0.57
CA ILE A 74 12.02 -1.69 0.64
C ILE A 74 10.87 -2.46 0.01
N ILE A 75 11.11 -3.16 -1.10
CA ILE A 75 10.07 -3.97 -1.77
C ILE A 75 9.60 -5.11 -0.86
N LYS A 76 10.53 -5.85 -0.25
CA LYS A 76 10.20 -6.92 0.72
C LYS A 76 9.43 -6.38 1.92
N PHE A 77 9.89 -5.28 2.49
CA PHE A 77 9.17 -4.58 3.56
C PHE A 77 7.76 -4.18 3.12
N GLY A 78 7.61 -3.62 1.92
CA GLY A 78 6.34 -3.22 1.35
C GLY A 78 5.35 -4.37 1.13
N ILE A 79 5.83 -5.57 0.81
CA ILE A 79 5.00 -6.78 0.75
C ILE A 79 4.44 -7.08 2.15
N TYR A 80 5.32 -7.18 3.17
CA TYR A 80 4.89 -7.49 4.53
C TYR A 80 3.93 -6.43 5.09
N ALA A 81 4.23 -5.15 4.87
CA ALA A 81 3.41 -4.04 5.34
C ALA A 81 2.00 -4.08 4.73
N GLN A 82 1.89 -4.16 3.41
CA GLN A 82 0.60 -4.16 2.71
C GLN A 82 -0.22 -5.41 3.02
N THR A 83 0.40 -6.60 3.04
CA THR A 83 -0.30 -7.83 3.41
C THR A 83 -0.81 -7.76 4.85
N SER A 84 -0.03 -7.20 5.78
CA SER A 84 -0.45 -7.03 7.17
C SER A 84 -1.65 -6.07 7.29
N VAL A 85 -1.62 -4.94 6.59
CA VAL A 85 -2.74 -3.97 6.55
C VAL A 85 -4.01 -4.64 6.01
N PHE A 86 -3.90 -5.37 4.89
CA PHE A 86 -5.03 -6.12 4.34
C PHE A 86 -5.59 -7.15 5.33
N VAL A 87 -4.73 -7.95 5.96
CA VAL A 87 -5.18 -8.98 6.92
C VAL A 87 -5.94 -8.35 8.09
N VAL A 88 -5.43 -7.25 8.64
CA VAL A 88 -6.11 -6.53 9.73
C VAL A 88 -7.44 -5.96 9.26
N LEU A 89 -7.49 -5.28 8.11
CA LEU A 89 -8.73 -4.71 7.58
C LEU A 89 -9.77 -5.79 7.25
N ALA A 90 -9.35 -6.89 6.62
CA ALA A 90 -10.22 -8.01 6.27
C ALA A 90 -10.80 -8.66 7.52
N TYR A 91 -9.97 -8.90 8.54
CA TYR A 91 -10.43 -9.45 9.83
C TYR A 91 -11.44 -8.52 10.51
N GLN A 92 -11.12 -7.23 10.65
CA GLN A 92 -11.99 -6.25 11.30
C GLN A 92 -13.31 -6.04 10.54
N THR A 93 -13.28 -6.14 9.20
CA THR A 93 -14.49 -6.12 8.37
C THR A 93 -15.32 -7.39 8.57
N ALA A 94 -14.68 -8.56 8.62
CA ALA A 94 -15.38 -9.84 8.79
C ALA A 94 -16.12 -9.96 10.13
N ILE A 95 -15.57 -9.35 11.21
CA ILE A 95 -16.23 -9.30 12.51
C ILE A 95 -17.16 -8.09 12.70
N GLY A 96 -17.35 -7.27 11.66
CA GLY A 96 -18.30 -6.15 11.65
C GLY A 96 -17.84 -4.86 12.34
N ASN A 97 -16.57 -4.75 12.73
CA ASN A 97 -16.02 -3.54 13.37
C ASN A 97 -15.71 -2.42 12.37
N VAL A 98 -15.46 -2.78 11.11
CA VAL A 98 -15.13 -1.85 10.04
C VAL A 98 -16.13 -2.03 8.90
N HIS A 99 -16.65 -0.92 8.39
CA HIS A 99 -17.57 -0.97 7.25
C HIS A 99 -16.83 -1.47 5.99
N PRO A 100 -17.42 -2.38 5.17
CA PRO A 100 -16.73 -3.03 4.05
C PRO A 100 -16.09 -2.10 3.02
N ILE A 101 -16.57 -0.87 2.89
CA ILE A 101 -15.97 0.14 1.99
C ILE A 101 -14.51 0.45 2.33
N TYR A 102 -14.12 0.37 3.60
CA TYR A 102 -12.74 0.60 4.05
C TYR A 102 -11.82 -0.57 3.70
N LEU A 103 -12.35 -1.69 3.18
CA LEU A 103 -11.55 -2.80 2.67
C LEU A 103 -11.00 -2.52 1.26
N ILE A 104 -11.60 -1.59 0.51
CA ILE A 104 -11.16 -1.20 -0.84
C ILE A 104 -9.66 -0.86 -0.90
N PRO A 105 -9.12 0.06 -0.06
CA PRO A 105 -7.69 0.33 -0.06
C PRO A 105 -6.85 -0.91 0.28
N GLY A 106 -7.30 -1.74 1.21
CA GLY A 106 -6.63 -3.00 1.56
C GLY A 106 -6.52 -3.98 0.37
N VAL A 107 -7.54 -4.07 -0.47
CA VAL A 107 -7.51 -4.92 -1.69
C VAL A 107 -6.54 -4.35 -2.73
N ILE A 108 -6.48 -3.03 -2.88
CA ILE A 108 -5.51 -2.36 -3.74
C ILE A 108 -4.09 -2.68 -3.23
N ASP A 109 -3.83 -2.51 -1.94
CA ASP A 109 -2.57 -2.86 -1.28
C ASP A 109 -2.16 -4.31 -1.53
N LEU A 110 -3.09 -5.25 -1.35
CA LEU A 110 -2.81 -6.67 -1.60
C LEU A 110 -2.43 -6.93 -3.05
N THR A 111 -3.12 -6.28 -4.00
CA THR A 111 -2.82 -6.39 -5.44
C THR A 111 -1.39 -5.94 -5.72
N PHE A 112 -0.96 -4.81 -5.15
CA PHE A 112 0.42 -4.33 -5.30
C PHE A 112 1.44 -5.21 -4.57
N ALA A 113 1.12 -5.75 -3.39
CA ALA A 113 1.97 -6.71 -2.69
C ALA A 113 2.23 -7.97 -3.55
N ILE A 114 1.20 -8.48 -4.23
CA ILE A 114 1.34 -9.60 -5.18
C ILE A 114 2.24 -9.20 -6.34
N LEU A 115 2.00 -8.03 -6.94
CA LEU A 115 2.83 -7.51 -8.05
C LEU A 115 4.31 -7.35 -7.63
N PHE A 116 4.58 -6.92 -6.40
CA PHE A 116 5.94 -6.82 -5.87
C PHE A 116 6.60 -8.18 -5.69
N GLY A 117 5.84 -9.20 -5.26
CA GLY A 117 6.30 -10.58 -5.21
C GLY A 117 6.66 -11.11 -6.61
N VAL A 118 5.80 -10.87 -7.60
CA VAL A 118 6.06 -11.22 -9.00
C VAL A 118 7.30 -10.50 -9.53
N PHE A 119 7.47 -9.22 -9.22
CA PHE A 119 8.66 -8.46 -9.57
C PHE A 119 9.93 -9.13 -9.02
N LEU A 120 10.01 -9.35 -7.71
CA LEU A 120 11.19 -9.95 -7.07
C LEU A 120 11.52 -11.34 -7.63
N TYR A 121 10.49 -12.15 -7.87
CA TYR A 121 10.65 -13.48 -8.46
C TYR A 121 11.18 -13.41 -9.90
N SER A 122 10.63 -12.50 -10.72
CA SER A 122 11.07 -12.31 -12.10
C SER A 122 12.51 -11.78 -12.18
N TYR A 123 12.86 -10.87 -11.27
CA TYR A 123 14.18 -10.25 -11.22
C TYR A 123 15.27 -11.25 -10.82
N ALA A 124 15.00 -12.08 -9.80
CA ALA A 124 15.92 -13.12 -9.35
C ALA A 124 16.25 -14.15 -10.45
N ARG A 125 15.30 -14.45 -11.34
CA ARG A 125 15.50 -15.40 -12.46
C ARG A 125 16.33 -14.85 -13.61
N THR A 126 16.39 -13.53 -13.75
CA THR A 126 17.12 -12.86 -14.83
C THR A 126 18.55 -12.48 -14.46
N GLN A 127 18.94 -12.59 -13.19
CA GLN A 127 20.34 -12.45 -12.80
C GLN A 127 21.04 -13.80 -13.00
N PRO A 128 22.18 -13.85 -13.72
CA PRO A 128 22.98 -15.08 -13.76
C PRO A 128 23.37 -15.42 -12.33
N ALA A 129 23.23 -16.71 -11.96
CA ALA A 129 23.77 -17.21 -10.71
C ALA A 129 25.27 -16.88 -10.70
N VAL A 130 25.66 -15.96 -9.82
CA VAL A 130 27.07 -15.73 -9.55
C VAL A 130 27.49 -16.93 -8.70
N GLU A 131 28.20 -17.87 -9.33
CA GLU A 131 28.95 -18.94 -8.65
C GLU A 131 29.99 -18.35 -7.69
#